data_AF-F9TD18-F1
#
_entry.id   AF-F9TD18-F1
#
_cell.length_a   1.000
_cell.length_b   1.000
_cell.length_c   1.000
_cell.angle_alpha   90.00
_cell.angle_beta   90.00
_cell.angle_gamma   90.00
#
_symmetry.space_group_name_H-M   'P 1'
#
loop_
_entity.id
_entity.type
_entity.pdbx_description
1 polymer ?
#
loop_
_entity_poly.entity_id
_entity_poly.type
_entity_poly.pdbx_seq_one_letter_code
_entity_poly.pdbx_strand_id
1 'polypeptide(L)'
;MKYDNQYYLIVENTCSGAFMLGESQKSDKDLRLLAERSIKRYVKGRGHVHLTMGDESQFSPCDYHWVIPAGVVSYRFKEVLEKFDLQGVDFYETDIENNGRVWSDHYLVHIWHNYRVIHQGRSKIKGSYIDNDFVLEKLITG
;
A
#
# COMPACT_ATOMS: atom_id res chain seq x y z
N MET A 1 8.37 -11.41 -24.53
CA MET A 1 9.21 -10.42 -23.84
C MET A 1 10.07 -11.14 -22.82
N LYS A 2 11.40 -11.14 -22.99
CA LYS A 2 12.33 -11.42 -21.87
C LYS A 2 12.23 -10.19 -20.97
N TYR A 3 11.45 -10.26 -19.91
CA TYR A 3 11.51 -9.22 -18.88
C TYR A 3 12.91 -9.32 -18.26
N ASP A 4 13.64 -8.21 -18.27
CA ASP A 4 14.88 -8.12 -17.52
C ASP A 4 14.57 -8.42 -16.04
N ASN A 5 15.37 -9.28 -15.41
CA ASN A 5 15.24 -9.72 -14.01
C ASN A 5 15.57 -8.59 -13.00
N GLN A 6 15.18 -7.35 -13.30
CA GLN A 6 15.41 -6.19 -12.46
C GLN A 6 14.16 -5.94 -11.63
N TYR A 7 14.31 -6.10 -10.32
CA TYR A 7 13.28 -5.79 -9.34
C TYR A 7 13.66 -4.48 -8.64
N TYR A 8 12.68 -3.60 -8.48
CA TYR A 8 12.84 -2.31 -7.82
C TYR A 8 11.99 -2.27 -6.56
N LEU A 9 12.52 -1.68 -5.49
CA LEU A 9 11.72 -1.35 -4.31
C LEU A 9 11.05 -0.01 -4.56
N ILE A 10 9.72 0.03 -4.46
CA ILE A 10 9.00 1.29 -4.45
C ILE A 10 9.26 1.95 -3.10
N VAL A 11 9.96 3.10 -3.14
CA VAL A 11 10.25 3.93 -1.98
C VAL A 11 9.85 5.36 -2.30
N GLU A 12 9.15 5.99 -1.36
CA GLU A 12 8.76 7.40 -1.48
C GLU A 12 9.92 8.30 -1.03
N ASN A 13 10.27 9.31 -1.83
CA ASN A 13 11.44 10.16 -1.59
C ASN A 13 11.14 11.66 -1.39
N THR A 14 9.88 12.08 -1.37
CA THR A 14 9.50 13.50 -1.29
C THR A 14 8.20 13.73 -0.51
N CYS A 15 7.15 14.26 -1.14
CA CYS A 15 6.00 14.88 -0.47
C CYS A 15 5.08 13.87 0.22
N SER A 16 4.85 12.71 -0.39
CA SER A 16 4.11 11.58 0.21
C SER A 16 4.79 11.06 1.47
N GLY A 17 6.13 10.99 1.49
CA GLY A 17 6.90 10.55 2.67
C GLY A 17 6.79 11.49 3.88
N ALA A 18 6.38 12.75 3.66
CA ALA A 18 6.12 13.71 4.73
C ALA A 18 4.76 13.50 5.42
N PHE A 19 3.84 12.75 4.79
CA PHE A 19 2.48 12.53 5.28
C PHE A 19 2.14 11.04 5.27
N MET A 20 2.04 10.42 6.45
CA MET A 20 1.60 9.02 6.52
C MET A 20 0.09 8.96 6.63
N LEU A 21 -0.50 8.01 5.92
CA LEU A 21 -1.93 7.73 5.97
C LEU A 21 -2.18 6.45 6.78
N GLY A 22 -3.31 6.42 7.48
CA GLY A 22 -3.79 5.25 8.21
C GLY A 22 -5.27 5.02 7.99
N GLU A 23 -5.72 3.78 8.18
CA GLU A 23 -7.11 3.41 8.02
C GLU A 23 -8.00 4.10 9.07
N SER A 24 -9.13 4.66 8.62
CA SER A 24 -10.16 5.27 9.46
C SER A 24 -11.15 4.22 9.97
N GLN A 25 -11.77 4.48 11.12
CA GLN A 25 -12.79 3.60 11.70
C GLN A 25 -14.07 3.49 10.85
N LYS A 26 -14.22 4.35 9.83
CA LYS A 26 -15.33 4.31 8.87
C LYS A 26 -15.19 3.19 7.83
N SER A 27 -13.98 2.66 7.64
CA SER A 27 -13.73 1.54 6.74
C SER A 27 -14.40 0.25 7.21
N ASP A 28 -14.56 -0.69 6.27
CA ASP A 28 -14.95 -2.05 6.59
C ASP A 28 -13.98 -2.69 7.59
N LYS A 29 -14.53 -3.27 8.66
CA LYS A 29 -13.73 -3.89 9.73
C LYS A 29 -13.21 -5.27 9.32
N ASP A 30 -12.09 -5.66 9.92
CA ASP A 30 -11.48 -6.99 9.84
C ASP A 30 -11.03 -7.40 8.42
N LEU A 31 -10.79 -6.41 7.53
CA LEU A 31 -10.18 -6.66 6.22
C LEU A 31 -8.71 -7.03 6.38
N ARG A 32 -8.36 -8.25 5.98
CA ARG A 32 -6.97 -8.71 5.96
C ARG A 32 -6.31 -8.27 4.65
N LEU A 33 -5.66 -7.11 4.66
CA LEU A 33 -4.98 -6.56 3.48
C LEU A 33 -3.72 -7.35 3.07
N LEU A 34 -3.16 -8.15 3.98
CA LEU A 34 -2.13 -9.15 3.68
C LEU A 34 -2.79 -10.52 3.50
N ALA A 35 -3.39 -10.73 2.33
CA ALA A 35 -4.14 -11.95 2.01
C ALA A 35 -3.50 -12.78 0.89
N GLU A 36 -3.74 -14.09 0.95
CA GLU A 36 -3.41 -15.02 -0.14
C GLU A 36 -4.31 -14.82 -1.37
N ARG A 37 -5.49 -14.20 -1.19
CA ARG A 37 -6.53 -14.05 -2.20
C ARG A 37 -7.10 -12.64 -2.18
N SER A 38 -7.68 -12.23 -3.30
CA SER A 38 -8.50 -11.03 -3.39
C SER A 38 -9.52 -10.97 -2.24
N ILE A 39 -9.61 -9.81 -1.59
CA ILE A 39 -10.60 -9.54 -0.54
C ILE A 39 -11.89 -8.93 -1.09
N LYS A 40 -12.04 -8.81 -2.42
CA LYS A 40 -13.17 -8.14 -3.08
C LYS A 40 -14.54 -8.55 -2.56
N ARG A 41 -14.73 -9.83 -2.19
CA ARG A 41 -15.99 -10.36 -1.64
C ARG A 41 -16.35 -9.84 -0.25
N TYR A 42 -15.38 -9.26 0.46
CA TYR A 42 -15.53 -8.72 1.81
C TYR A 42 -15.64 -7.19 1.83
N VAL A 43 -15.27 -6.54 0.73
CA VAL A 43 -15.40 -5.09 0.55
C VAL A 43 -16.87 -4.76 0.29
N LYS A 44 -17.46 -3.97 1.19
CA LYS A 44 -18.87 -3.54 1.18
C LYS A 44 -19.01 -2.06 0.86
N GLY A 45 -17.97 -1.27 1.10
CA GLY A 45 -17.97 0.16 0.87
C GLY A 45 -16.63 0.68 0.38
N ARG A 46 -16.55 2.02 0.29
CA ARG A 46 -15.29 2.71 0.06
C ARG A 46 -14.42 2.59 1.30
N GLY A 47 -13.11 2.44 1.10
CA GLY A 47 -12.14 2.61 2.18
C GLY A 47 -12.12 4.08 2.63
N HIS A 48 -11.71 4.30 3.86
CA HIS A 48 -11.49 5.64 4.40
C HIS A 48 -10.11 5.68 5.06
N VAL A 49 -9.30 6.66 4.69
CA VAL A 49 -7.97 6.88 5.28
C VAL A 49 -7.83 8.32 5.76
N HIS A 50 -7.01 8.53 6.77
CA HIS A 50 -6.74 9.84 7.36
C HIS A 50 -5.24 9.99 7.63
N LEU A 51 -4.78 11.22 7.86
CA LEU A 51 -3.40 11.46 8.23
C LEU A 51 -3.13 10.90 9.63
N THR A 52 -2.03 10.16 9.76
CA THR A 52 -1.48 9.71 11.04
C THR A 52 -0.18 10.42 11.38
N MET A 53 0.46 11.05 10.40
CA MET A 53 1.69 11.82 10.57
C MET A 53 1.79 12.94 9.53
N GLY A 54 2.38 14.08 9.93
CA GLY A 54 2.60 15.26 9.10
C GLY A 54 1.69 16.44 9.50
N ASP A 55 1.98 17.64 8.97
CA ASP A 55 1.17 18.84 9.22
C ASP A 55 -0.09 18.84 8.35
N GLU A 56 -1.23 18.54 8.97
CA GLU A 56 -2.54 18.49 8.30
C GLU A 56 -2.90 19.77 7.54
N SER A 57 -2.40 20.94 7.95
CA SER A 57 -2.68 22.21 7.28
C SER A 57 -1.98 22.33 5.92
N GLN A 58 -0.89 21.59 5.73
CA GLN A 58 -0.08 21.57 4.52
C GLN A 58 -0.40 20.37 3.61
N PHE A 59 -1.33 19.51 4.02
CA PHE A 59 -1.59 18.28 3.30
C PHE A 59 -2.37 18.50 2.00
N SER A 60 -1.84 17.88 0.94
CA SER A 60 -2.57 17.56 -0.28
C SER A 60 -2.23 16.14 -0.72
N PRO A 61 -3.20 15.36 -1.20
CA PRO A 61 -2.90 14.02 -1.69
C PRO A 61 -1.96 14.06 -2.91
N CYS A 62 -1.14 13.03 -3.00
CA CYS A 62 -0.18 12.80 -4.08
C CYS A 62 -0.66 11.57 -4.86
N ASP A 63 -0.05 11.30 -6.01
CA ASP A 63 -0.40 10.14 -6.83
C ASP A 63 -0.19 8.80 -6.09
N TYR A 64 0.69 8.76 -5.10
CA TYR A 64 0.88 7.62 -4.21
C TYR A 64 1.06 8.07 -2.76
N HIS A 65 0.50 7.31 -1.82
CA HIS A 65 0.71 7.41 -0.38
C HIS A 65 0.87 6.02 0.23
N TRP A 66 1.81 5.87 1.15
CA TRP A 66 1.97 4.63 1.91
C TRP A 66 0.90 4.53 3.01
N VAL A 67 0.24 3.37 3.12
CA VAL A 67 -0.74 3.06 4.18
C VAL A 67 -0.43 1.66 4.69
N ILE A 68 0.15 1.47 5.87
CA ILE A 68 0.51 0.11 6.32
C ILE A 68 -0.74 -0.79 6.38
N PRO A 69 -0.76 -1.98 5.75
CA PRO A 69 0.31 -2.66 4.99
C PRO A 69 0.23 -2.53 3.45
N ALA A 70 -0.64 -1.67 2.93
CA ALA A 70 -0.92 -1.40 1.52
C ALA A 70 -0.36 -0.03 1.05
N GLY A 71 -0.91 0.49 -0.05
CA GLY A 71 -0.73 1.87 -0.50
C GLY A 71 -2.02 2.44 -1.05
N VAL A 72 -2.13 3.76 -1.16
CA VAL A 72 -3.23 4.46 -1.80
C VAL A 72 -2.69 5.19 -3.02
N VAL A 73 -3.36 5.07 -4.16
CA VAL A 73 -2.99 5.72 -5.41
C VAL A 73 -4.11 6.61 -5.95
N SER A 74 -3.75 7.66 -6.66
CA SER A 74 -4.73 8.46 -7.42
C SER A 74 -5.34 7.64 -8.57
N TYR A 75 -6.48 8.09 -9.08
CA TYR A 75 -7.10 7.55 -10.29
C TYR A 75 -6.13 7.51 -11.46
N ARG A 76 -5.37 8.59 -11.69
CA ARG A 76 -4.41 8.69 -12.79
C ARG A 76 -3.30 7.65 -12.65
N PHE A 77 -2.79 7.43 -11.44
CA PHE A 77 -1.74 6.44 -11.24
C PHE A 77 -2.28 5.01 -11.33
N LYS A 78 -3.51 4.75 -10.87
CA LYS A 78 -4.23 3.50 -11.13
C LYS A 78 -4.31 3.21 -12.63
N GLU A 79 -4.69 4.17 -13.47
CA GLU A 79 -4.75 3.98 -14.93
C GLU A 79 -3.39 3.62 -15.55
N VAL A 80 -2.30 4.10 -14.96
CA VAL A 80 -0.94 3.69 -15.37
C VAL A 80 -0.68 2.25 -14.97
N LEU A 81 -0.99 1.87 -13.72
CA LEU A 81 -0.76 0.51 -13.20
C LEU A 81 -1.59 -0.55 -13.95
N GLU A 82 -2.84 -0.24 -14.30
CA GLU A 82 -3.72 -1.16 -15.04
C GLU A 82 -3.20 -1.50 -16.44
N LYS A 83 -2.32 -0.67 -17.03
CA LYS A 83 -1.70 -0.96 -18.34
C LYS A 83 -0.67 -2.10 -18.28
N PHE A 84 -0.22 -2.49 -17.09
CA PHE A 84 0.78 -3.53 -16.90
C PHE A 84 0.19 -4.92 -16.67
N ASP A 85 -1.13 -5.07 -16.66
CA ASP A 85 -1.83 -6.35 -16.40
C ASP A 85 -1.28 -7.09 -15.15
N LEU A 86 -1.15 -6.32 -14.06
CA LEU A 86 -0.55 -6.79 -12.82
C LEU A 86 -1.38 -7.92 -12.21
N GLN A 87 -0.82 -9.13 -12.20
CA GLN A 87 -1.44 -10.28 -11.54
C GLN A 87 -1.39 -10.11 -10.02
N GLY A 88 -2.48 -10.46 -9.34
CA GLY A 88 -2.53 -10.39 -7.87
C GLY A 88 -2.72 -8.99 -7.29
N VAL A 89 -3.17 -8.02 -8.10
CA VAL A 89 -3.42 -6.64 -7.66
C VAL A 89 -4.88 -6.28 -7.87
N ASP A 90 -5.53 -5.83 -6.80
CA ASP A 90 -6.86 -5.21 -6.85
C ASP A 90 -6.79 -3.74 -6.45
N PHE A 91 -7.74 -2.95 -6.95
CA PHE A 91 -7.94 -1.56 -6.55
C PHE A 91 -9.32 -1.41 -5.91
N TYR A 92 -9.35 -0.82 -4.71
CA TYR A 92 -10.60 -0.54 -4.00
C TYR A 92 -10.75 0.96 -3.79
N GLU A 93 -11.88 1.51 -4.19
CA GLU A 93 -12.21 2.92 -4.00
C GLU A 93 -11.97 3.35 -2.55
N THR A 94 -11.27 4.47 -2.35
CA THR A 94 -10.87 4.93 -1.02
C THR A 94 -10.93 6.44 -0.95
N ASP A 95 -11.52 6.95 0.13
CA ASP A 95 -11.55 8.36 0.44
C ASP A 95 -10.37 8.73 1.35
N ILE A 96 -9.65 9.79 0.98
CA ILE A 96 -8.69 10.44 1.88
C ILE A 96 -9.44 11.56 2.61
N GLU A 97 -9.42 11.53 3.94
CA GLU A 97 -10.10 12.50 4.80
C GLU A 97 -9.08 13.33 5.59
N ASN A 98 -9.20 14.66 5.55
CA ASN A 98 -8.37 15.56 6.35
C ASN A 98 -9.12 16.87 6.67
N ASN A 99 -9.30 17.20 7.95
CA ASN A 99 -9.93 18.46 8.41
C ASN A 99 -11.23 18.83 7.66
N GLY A 100 -12.12 17.85 7.48
CA GLY A 100 -13.41 18.03 6.79
C GLY A 100 -13.33 18.06 5.26
N ARG A 101 -12.13 18.00 4.67
CA ARG A 101 -11.93 17.77 3.23
C ARG A 101 -11.93 16.27 2.95
N VAL A 102 -12.49 15.91 1.79
CA VAL A 102 -12.55 14.54 1.30
C VAL A 102 -12.08 14.51 -0.15
N TRP A 103 -11.14 13.63 -0.46
CA TRP A 103 -10.71 13.32 -1.83
C TRP A 103 -11.14 11.90 -2.18
N SER A 104 -12.00 11.76 -3.19
CA SER A 104 -12.65 10.48 -3.55
C SER A 104 -12.16 9.86 -4.85
N ASP A 105 -11.15 10.45 -5.48
CA ASP A 105 -10.50 9.97 -6.70
C ASP A 105 -9.26 9.09 -6.41
N HIS A 106 -9.30 8.32 -5.33
CA HIS A 106 -8.20 7.50 -4.85
C HIS A 106 -8.60 6.04 -4.63
N TYR A 107 -7.61 5.16 -4.65
CA TYR A 107 -7.79 3.72 -4.57
C TYR A 107 -6.73 3.09 -3.67
N LEU A 108 -7.17 2.28 -2.71
CA LEU A 108 -6.28 1.38 -2.00
C LEU A 108 -5.82 0.26 -2.94
N VAL A 109 -4.52 0.06 -3.00
CA VAL A 109 -3.85 -0.98 -3.77
C VAL A 109 -3.71 -2.22 -2.89
N HIS A 110 -4.48 -3.25 -3.20
CA HIS A 110 -4.42 -4.52 -2.51
C HIS A 110 -3.60 -5.51 -3.33
N ILE A 111 -2.36 -5.76 -2.88
CA ILE A 111 -1.48 -6.78 -3.44
C ILE A 111 -1.68 -8.06 -2.64
N TRP A 112 -2.33 -9.04 -3.27
CA TRP A 112 -2.57 -10.36 -2.71
C TRP A 112 -1.65 -11.40 -3.36
N HIS A 113 -1.71 -12.65 -2.92
CA HIS A 113 -0.61 -13.63 -3.05
C HIS A 113 0.60 -13.29 -2.18
N ASN A 114 0.38 -12.63 -1.03
CA ASN A 114 1.45 -12.44 -0.06
C ASN A 114 1.80 -13.78 0.60
N TYR A 115 2.83 -14.47 0.08
CA TYR A 115 3.45 -15.64 0.68
C TYR A 115 4.76 -15.25 1.37
N ARG A 116 5.30 -16.15 2.22
CA ARG A 116 6.69 -16.05 2.73
C ARG A 116 7.71 -16.25 1.59
N VAL A 117 7.87 -15.26 0.72
CA VAL A 117 8.70 -15.36 -0.51
C VAL A 117 10.13 -14.86 -0.34
N ILE A 118 10.46 -14.27 0.81
CA ILE A 118 11.82 -13.76 1.02
C ILE A 118 12.76 -14.92 1.36
N HIS A 119 13.70 -15.19 0.46
CA HIS A 119 14.66 -16.29 0.61
C HIS A 119 15.65 -16.04 1.76
N GLN A 120 15.37 -16.61 2.93
CA GLN A 120 16.13 -16.41 4.17
C GLN A 120 17.64 -16.73 4.07
N GLY A 121 18.03 -17.72 3.25
CA GLY A 121 19.44 -18.11 3.10
C GLY A 121 20.27 -17.27 2.12
N ARG A 122 19.65 -16.33 1.38
CA ARG A 122 20.33 -15.52 0.34
C ARG A 122 20.14 -14.03 0.56
N SER A 123 19.08 -13.64 1.26
CA SER A 123 18.86 -12.25 1.67
C SER A 123 19.69 -11.89 2.89
N LYS A 124 20.57 -10.89 2.76
CA LYS A 124 21.28 -10.28 3.91
C LYS A 124 20.41 -9.24 4.60
N ILE A 125 19.34 -9.71 5.22
CA ILE A 125 18.37 -8.87 5.92
C ILE A 125 18.26 -9.34 7.36
N LYS A 126 18.10 -8.40 8.29
CA LYS A 126 17.72 -8.72 9.65
C LYS A 126 16.23 -8.47 9.78
N GLY A 127 15.47 -9.49 10.14
CA GLY A 127 14.03 -9.40 10.31
C GLY A 127 13.45 -10.71 10.80
N SER A 128 12.22 -10.64 11.28
CA SER A 128 11.51 -11.79 11.84
C SER A 128 10.16 -11.93 11.15
N TYR A 129 9.70 -13.16 10.93
CA TYR A 129 8.31 -13.40 10.57
C TYR A 129 7.46 -13.43 11.84
N ILE A 130 6.39 -12.65 11.85
CA ILE A 130 5.28 -12.80 12.79
C ILE A 130 4.08 -13.25 11.94
N ASP A 131 3.63 -14.48 12.13
CA ASP A 131 2.70 -15.17 11.22
C ASP A 131 3.19 -15.16 9.76
N ASN A 132 2.52 -14.45 8.86
CA ASN A 132 2.91 -14.34 7.44
C ASN A 132 3.65 -13.02 7.13
N ASP A 133 3.78 -12.14 8.11
CA ASP A 133 4.27 -10.79 7.91
C ASP A 133 5.77 -10.74 8.21
N PHE A 134 6.55 -10.31 7.23
CA PHE A 134 7.99 -10.10 7.43
C PHE A 134 8.23 -8.71 8.00
N VAL A 135 8.76 -8.64 9.22
CA VAL A 135 9.19 -7.38 9.83
C VAL A 135 10.67 -7.18 9.54
N LEU A 136 10.99 -6.23 8.65
CA LEU A 136 12.37 -5.86 8.35
C LEU A 136 12.92 -4.95 9.46
N GLU A 137 13.88 -5.45 10.23
CA GLU A 137 14.58 -4.67 11.26
C GLU A 137 15.72 -3.83 10.67
N LYS A 138 16.45 -4.38 9.70
CA LYS A 138 17.60 -3.72 9.08
C LYS A 138 17.98 -4.33 7.73
N LEU A 139 18.31 -3.49 6.76
CA LEU A 139 19.06 -3.87 5.57
C LEU A 139 20.55 -3.86 5.91
N ILE A 140 21.23 -4.98 5.73
CA ILE A 140 22.68 -5.07 5.95
C ILE A 140 23.35 -4.91 4.58
N THR A 141 23.95 -3.75 4.34
CA THR A 141 24.85 -3.56 3.19
C THR A 141 26.18 -4.27 3.48
N GLY A 142 26.61 -5.11 2.55
CA GLY A 142 27.90 -5.78 2.58
C GLY A 142 29.01 -4.97 1.93
#